data_AF-A0A0C4YBG2-F1
#
_entry.id   AF-A0A0C4YBG2-F1
#
_cell.length_a   1.000
_cell.length_b   1.000
_cell.length_c   1.000
_cell.angle_alpha   90.00
_cell.angle_beta   90.00
_cell.angle_gamma   90.00
#
_symmetry.space_group_name_H-M   'P 1'
#
loop_
_entity.id
_entity.type
_entity.pdbx_description
1 polymer ?
#
loop_
_entity_poly.entity_id
_entity_poly.type
_entity_poly.pdbx_seq_one_letter_code
_entity_poly.pdbx_strand_id
1 'polypeptide(L)' 'MEHQQRRIGYLPIDERLAVEAMQFMIAAASQDAREGSSAFVEKRPAMFRGA' A
#
# COMPACT_ATOMS: atom_id res chain seq x y z
N MET A 1 2.30 21.34 -2.25
CA MET A 1 2.67 19.91 -2.20
C MET A 1 1.51 19.13 -2.82
N GLU A 2 1.35 19.24 -4.13
CA GLU A 2 0.18 18.72 -4.85
C GLU A 2 0.68 17.81 -5.99
N HIS A 3 0.10 16.60 -6.08
CA HIS A 3 0.04 15.75 -7.28
C HIS A 3 1.24 14.86 -7.70
N GLN A 4 2.07 14.33 -6.80
CA GLN A 4 3.06 13.31 -7.18
C GLN A 4 2.51 11.88 -7.34
N GLN A 5 1.20 11.66 -7.18
CA GLN A 5 0.57 10.33 -7.28
C GLN A 5 0.14 9.93 -8.71
N ARG A 6 0.32 10.76 -9.74
CA ARG A 6 -0.44 10.62 -11.01
C ARG A 6 0.27 10.00 -12.23
N ARG A 7 1.50 9.48 -12.17
CA ARG A 7 2.20 9.12 -13.44
C ARG A 7 3.07 7.85 -13.46
N ILE A 8 2.77 6.81 -12.66
CA ILE A 8 3.45 5.51 -12.86
C ILE A 8 3.18 4.90 -14.26
N GLY A 9 2.06 5.24 -14.90
CA GLY A 9 1.67 4.70 -16.21
C GLY A 9 2.60 5.02 -17.39
N TYR A 10 3.62 5.88 -17.21
CA TYR A 10 4.57 6.24 -18.28
C TYR A 10 5.93 5.53 -18.19
N LEU A 11 6.21 4.80 -17.10
CA LEU A 11 7.47 4.06 -16.98
C LEU A 11 7.39 2.70 -17.70
N PRO A 12 8.51 2.15 -18.19
CA PRO A 12 8.62 0.73 -18.56
C PRO A 12 8.09 -0.19 -17.45
N ILE A 13 7.60 -1.39 -17.80
CA ILE A 13 6.95 -2.31 -16.85
C ILE A 13 7.86 -2.64 -15.67
N ASP A 14 9.14 -2.91 -15.90
CA ASP A 14 10.09 -3.29 -14.85
C ASP A 14 10.31 -2.15 -13.85
N GLU A 15 10.35 -0.91 -14.33
CA GLU A 15 10.47 0.28 -13.49
C GLU A 15 9.20 0.51 -12.67
N ARG A 16 8.02 0.27 -13.24
CA ARG A 16 6.76 0.33 -12.47
C ARG A 16 6.72 -0.71 -11.35
N LEU A 17 7.11 -1.95 -11.66
CA LEU A 17 7.16 -3.02 -10.68
C LEU A 17 8.15 -2.71 -9.55
N ALA A 18 9.30 -2.11 -9.86
CA ALA A 18 10.25 -1.68 -8.85
C ALA A 18 9.65 -0.60 -7.91
N VAL A 19 8.96 0.40 -8.47
CA VAL A 19 8.28 1.44 -7.69
C VAL A 19 7.18 0.85 -6.82
N GLU A 20 6.35 -0.04 -7.37
CA GLU A 20 5.28 -0.72 -6.64
C GLU A 20 5.84 -1.59 -5.51
N ALA A 21 6.93 -2.32 -5.75
CA ALA A 21 7.59 -3.13 -4.72
C ALA A 21 8.10 -2.26 -3.56
N MET A 22 8.73 -1.12 -3.85
CA MET A 22 9.19 -0.19 -2.81
C MET A 22 8.02 0.36 -1.98
N GLN A 23 6.92 0.75 -2.63
CA GLN A 23 5.72 1.24 -1.95
C GLN A 23 5.04 0.14 -1.12
N PHE A 24 4.99 -1.08 -1.66
CA PHE A 24 4.43 -2.23 -0.98
C PHE A 24 5.20 -2.54 0.32
N MET A 25 6.53 -2.49 0.29
CA MET A 25 7.35 -2.72 1.49
C MET A 25 6.99 -1.76 2.64
N ILE A 26 6.72 -0.48 2.32
CA ILE A 26 6.31 0.51 3.31
C ILE A 26 4.89 0.21 3.80
N ALA A 27 3.95 0.00 2.88
CA ALA A 27 2.55 -0.24 3.21
C ALA A 27 2.37 -1.53 4.04
N ALA A 28 3.02 -2.63 3.63
CA ALA A 28 2.93 -3.93 4.27
C ALA A 28 3.51 -3.96 5.70
N ALA A 29 4.47 -3.07 6.00
CA ALA A 29 5.04 -2.94 7.33
C ALA A 29 4.16 -2.13 8.30
N SER A 30 3.10 -1.47 7.80
CA SER A 30 2.23 -0.62 8.63
C SER A 30 1.36 -1.39 9.62
N GLN A 31 0.92 -0.70 10.66
CA GLN A 31 -0.07 -1.25 11.60
C GLN A 31 -1.41 -1.52 10.90
N ASP A 32 -1.79 -0.65 9.96
CA ASP A 32 -3.04 -0.78 9.20
C ASP A 32 -3.02 -2.00 8.27
N ALA A 33 -1.87 -2.36 7.68
CA ALA A 33 -1.73 -3.61 6.93
C ALA A 33 -1.93 -4.84 7.81
N ARG A 34 -1.38 -4.83 9.03
CA ARG A 34 -1.57 -5.92 10.01
C ARG A 34 -3.03 -6.01 10.46
N GLU A 35 -3.64 -4.88 10.81
CA GLU A 35 -5.03 -4.80 11.25
C GLU A 35 -6.00 -5.25 10.15
N GLY A 36 -5.83 -4.76 8.91
CA GLY A 36 -6.67 -5.17 7.79
C GLY A 36 -6.60 -6.68 7.53
N SER A 37 -5.39 -7.26 7.63
CA SER A 37 -5.17 -8.70 7.45
C SER A 37 -5.84 -9.51 8.56
N SER A 38 -5.65 -9.15 9.83
CA SER A 38 -6.28 -9.84 10.98
C SER A 38 -7.80 -9.72 10.96
N ALA A 39 -8.33 -8.50 10.76
CA ALA A 39 -9.76 -8.25 10.72
C ALA A 39 -10.46 -9.04 9.60
N PHE A 40 -9.81 -9.17 8.43
CA PHE A 40 -10.33 -9.96 7.31
C PHE A 40 -10.43 -11.45 7.62
N VAL A 41 -9.42 -12.01 8.28
CA VAL A 41 -9.40 -13.42 8.71
C VAL A 41 -10.45 -13.65 9.79
N GLU A 42 -10.55 -12.74 10.76
CA GLU A 42 -11.48 -12.81 11.89
C GLU A 42 -12.93 -12.44 11.54
N LYS A 43 -13.20 -12.00 10.31
CA LYS A 43 -14.54 -11.58 9.84
C LYS A 43 -15.15 -10.46 10.69
N ARG A 44 -14.32 -9.52 11.14
CA ARG A 44 -14.74 -8.30 11.84
C ARG A 44 -14.40 -7.05 11.02
N PRO A 45 -15.06 -5.90 11.28
CA PRO A 45 -14.63 -4.63 10.72
C PRO A 45 -13.19 -4.29 11.14
N ALA A 46 -12.41 -3.75 10.20
CA ALA A 46 -11.06 -3.25 10.47
C ALA A 46 -11.12 -1.85 11.09
N MET A 47 -10.21 -1.57 12.03
CA MET A 47 -10.06 -0.26 12.66
C MET A 47 -8.73 0.40 12.22
N PHE A 48 -8.75 1.05 11.07
CA PHE A 48 -7.59 1.77 10.57
C PHE A 48 -7.32 3.05 11.36
N ARG A 49 -6.04 3.33 11.63
CA ARG A 49 -5.60 4.51 12.39
C ARG A 49 -4.81 5.49 11.55
N GLY A 50 -4.57 5.16 10.28
CA GLY A 50 -3.63 5.85 9.41
C GLY A 50 -2.28 5.15 9.46
N ALA A 51 -1.64 5.07 8.29
CA ALA A 51 -0.27 4.61 8.12
C ALA A 51 0.72 5.77 8.21
#